data_AF-A0A858R4D2-F1
#
_entry.id   AF-A0A858R4D2-F1
#
_cell.length_a   1.000
_cell.length_b   1.000
_cell.length_c   1.000
_cell.angle_alpha   90.00
_cell.angle_beta   90.00
_cell.angle_gamma   90.00
#
_symmetry.space_group_name_H-M   'P 1'
#
loop_
_entity.id
_entity.type
_entity.pdbx_description
1 polymer ?
#
loop_
_entity_poly.entity_id
_entity_poly.type
_entity_poly.pdbx_seq_one_letter_code
_entity_poly.pdbx_strand_id
1 'polypeptide(L)'
;MEDFTGEGTVGDLGAALVVDDMTAGKLSIGNVTTAKLGISGSGDIILGEVARDLAVEINGSGDVRTGRTSGQLEVEINGSGDVEVARVDGPVKVEVNGSGDVTLKAGMADPLAVAIRGSGDVTLDGMARNQAISKAGSGNVRVTGRADG
;
A
#
# COMPACT_ATOMS: atom_id res chain seq x y z
N MET A 1 -18.21 -4.26 18.91
CA MET A 1 -17.19 -4.03 17.87
C MET A 1 -16.58 -2.71 18.25
N GLU A 2 -15.33 -2.71 18.72
CA GLU A 2 -14.69 -1.52 19.27
C GLU A 2 -13.92 -0.85 18.12
N ASP A 3 -14.53 0.16 17.52
CA ASP A 3 -13.91 1.01 16.50
C ASP A 3 -12.69 1.71 17.13
N PHE A 4 -11.48 1.42 16.63
CA PHE A 4 -10.27 2.03 17.19
C PHE A 4 -10.24 3.51 16.83
N THR A 5 -10.50 4.36 17.83
CA THR A 5 -10.43 5.82 17.75
C THR A 5 -9.38 6.31 18.73
N GLY A 6 -8.16 6.54 18.26
CA GLY A 6 -7.04 6.95 19.10
C GLY A 6 -5.66 6.92 18.43
N GLU A 7 -4.63 7.27 19.20
CA GLU A 7 -3.24 7.17 18.76
C GLU A 7 -2.59 5.94 19.41
N GLY A 8 -2.04 5.06 18.58
CA GLY A 8 -1.35 3.85 19.01
C GLY A 8 0.07 3.82 18.47
N THR A 9 1.05 3.49 19.32
CA THR A 9 2.39 3.15 18.87
C THR A 9 2.69 1.72 19.24
N VAL A 10 2.99 0.93 18.23
CA VAL A 10 3.38 -0.47 18.32
C VAL A 10 4.86 -0.52 17.97
N GLY A 11 5.67 -1.13 18.82
CA GLY A 11 7.10 -1.30 18.55
C GLY A 11 7.37 -2.31 17.44
N ASP A 12 8.59 -2.83 17.43
CA ASP A 12 8.96 -3.92 16.52
C ASP A 12 8.19 -5.19 16.85
N LEU A 13 7.32 -5.60 15.94
CA LEU A 13 6.67 -6.90 15.98
C LEU A 13 7.53 -7.86 15.16
N GLY A 14 8.31 -8.73 15.81
CA GLY A 14 8.96 -9.86 15.12
C GLY A 14 7.98 -10.92 14.58
N ALA A 15 6.72 -10.56 14.32
CA ALA A 15 5.61 -11.42 13.95
C ALA A 15 4.66 -10.72 12.97
N ALA A 16 3.62 -11.44 12.53
CA ALA A 16 2.57 -10.93 11.67
C ALA A 16 1.70 -9.90 12.41
N LEU A 17 1.47 -8.74 11.79
CA LEU A 17 0.50 -7.76 12.24
C LEU A 17 -0.78 -7.89 11.43
N VAL A 18 -1.93 -7.83 12.10
CA VAL A 18 -3.24 -7.74 11.45
C VAL A 18 -4.04 -6.61 12.11
N VAL A 19 -4.50 -5.67 11.30
CA VAL A 19 -5.43 -4.61 11.66
C VAL A 19 -6.68 -4.84 10.83
N ASP A 20 -7.80 -5.14 11.49
CA ASP A 20 -9.05 -5.52 10.81
C ASP A 20 -9.83 -4.29 10.35
N ASP A 21 -9.96 -3.29 11.23
CA ASP A 21 -10.72 -2.07 10.95
C ASP A 21 -10.12 -0.89 11.72
N MET A 22 -9.74 0.15 10.99
CA MET A 22 -9.34 1.43 11.55
C MET A 22 -10.29 2.53 11.07
N THR A 23 -11.10 3.04 11.99
CA THR A 23 -12.10 4.06 11.69
C THR A 23 -11.49 5.47 11.71
N ALA A 24 -10.69 5.81 12.73
CA ALA A 24 -9.99 7.10 12.79
C ALA A 24 -8.83 7.08 13.81
N GLY A 25 -7.82 7.92 13.58
CA GLY A 25 -6.67 8.06 14.48
C GLY A 25 -5.36 7.77 13.78
N LYS A 26 -4.30 7.50 14.56
CA LYS A 26 -2.96 7.26 14.01
C LYS A 26 -2.34 6.03 14.65
N LEU A 27 -1.91 5.08 13.83
CA LEU A 27 -1.23 3.88 14.27
C LEU A 27 0.18 3.85 13.70
N SER A 28 1.19 3.92 14.55
CA SER A 28 2.60 3.78 14.14
C SER A 28 3.12 2.43 14.61
N ILE A 29 3.57 1.60 13.69
CA ILE A 29 4.10 0.27 13.94
C ILE A 29 5.56 0.22 13.51
N GLY A 30 6.41 -0.41 14.32
CA GLY A 30 7.80 -0.69 13.98
C GLY A 30 7.97 -1.76 12.90
N ASN A 31 9.07 -2.51 12.99
CA ASN A 31 9.37 -3.57 12.03
C ASN A 31 8.43 -4.77 12.22
N VAL A 32 7.97 -5.34 11.11
CA VAL A 32 7.06 -6.50 11.08
C VAL A 32 7.56 -7.59 10.14
N THR A 33 7.18 -8.85 10.39
CA THR A 33 7.45 -9.89 9.38
C THR A 33 6.47 -9.84 8.24
N THR A 34 5.17 -9.76 8.55
CA THR A 34 4.07 -9.62 7.60
C THR A 34 3.06 -8.65 8.19
N ALA A 35 2.34 -7.91 7.34
CA ALA A 35 1.30 -7.01 7.80
C ALA A 35 0.06 -7.08 6.91
N LYS A 36 -1.10 -7.11 7.55
CA LYS A 36 -2.40 -6.90 6.92
C LYS A 36 -3.06 -5.70 7.57
N LEU A 37 -3.37 -4.68 6.80
CA LEU A 37 -3.91 -3.42 7.29
C LEU A 37 -5.27 -3.17 6.64
N GLY A 38 -6.32 -3.05 7.44
CA GLY A 38 -7.67 -2.66 7.01
C GLY A 38 -8.08 -1.31 7.60
N ILE A 39 -8.38 -0.33 6.75
CA ILE A 39 -8.89 0.99 7.14
C ILE A 39 -10.29 1.13 6.57
N SER A 40 -11.29 1.52 7.36
CA SER A 40 -12.68 1.73 6.89
C SER A 40 -13.15 3.18 7.03
N GLY A 41 -12.32 4.05 7.61
CA GLY A 41 -12.63 5.46 7.77
C GLY A 41 -11.51 6.36 7.25
N SER A 42 -10.90 7.13 8.16
CA SER A 42 -9.92 8.17 7.86
C SER A 42 -8.71 8.09 8.80
N GLY A 43 -8.34 6.87 9.18
CA GLY A 43 -7.17 6.62 10.02
C GLY A 43 -5.87 6.60 9.22
N ASP A 44 -4.78 7.02 9.87
CA ASP A 44 -3.43 7.01 9.31
C ASP A 44 -2.64 5.84 9.87
N ILE A 45 -2.05 5.03 8.99
CA ILE A 45 -1.17 3.93 9.41
C ILE A 45 0.25 4.18 8.90
N ILE A 46 1.20 4.14 9.82
CA ILE A 46 2.63 4.19 9.53
C ILE A 46 3.22 2.86 9.94
N LEU A 47 3.79 2.14 8.99
CA LEU A 47 4.43 0.85 9.16
C LEU A 47 5.94 0.99 8.88
N GLY A 48 6.76 0.31 9.68
CA GLY A 48 8.21 0.25 9.49
C GLY A 48 8.64 -0.64 8.32
N GLU A 49 9.73 -1.39 8.47
CA GLU A 49 10.10 -2.40 7.48
C GLU A 49 9.24 -3.66 7.61
N VAL A 50 8.86 -4.22 6.46
CA VAL A 50 8.18 -5.49 6.33
C VAL A 50 9.15 -6.51 5.75
N ALA A 51 9.49 -7.52 6.54
CA ALA A 51 10.46 -8.52 6.11
C ALA A 51 9.95 -9.42 4.97
N ARG A 52 8.61 -9.55 4.81
CA ARG A 52 7.96 -10.42 3.81
C ARG A 52 6.77 -9.70 3.17
N ASP A 53 5.56 -10.20 3.39
CA ASP A 53 4.33 -9.81 2.69
C ASP A 53 3.58 -8.69 3.40
N LEU A 54 3.08 -7.73 2.62
CA LEU A 54 2.28 -6.60 3.06
C LEU A 54 0.99 -6.53 2.25
N ALA A 55 -0.13 -6.61 2.95
CA ALA A 55 -1.47 -6.38 2.41
C ALA A 55 -2.05 -5.11 3.03
N VAL A 56 -2.47 -4.17 2.19
CA VAL A 56 -3.08 -2.90 2.59
C VAL A 56 -4.43 -2.78 1.92
N GLU A 57 -5.48 -2.61 2.70
CA GLU A 57 -6.85 -2.41 2.24
C GLU A 57 -7.40 -1.11 2.85
N ILE A 58 -7.73 -0.14 2.00
CA ILE A 58 -8.26 1.16 2.41
C ILE A 58 -9.66 1.32 1.86
N ASN A 59 -10.66 1.14 2.71
CA ASN A 59 -12.07 1.37 2.43
C ASN A 59 -12.49 2.74 2.98
N GLY A 60 -12.05 3.84 2.38
CA GLY A 60 -12.32 5.19 2.87
C GLY A 60 -11.35 6.23 2.35
N SER A 61 -10.81 7.03 3.27
CA SER A 61 -9.95 8.19 2.98
C SER A 61 -8.68 8.22 3.86
N GLY A 62 -8.26 7.07 4.38
CA GLY A 62 -7.06 6.98 5.23
C GLY A 62 -5.76 6.87 4.44
N ASP A 63 -4.66 7.24 5.08
CA ASP A 63 -3.33 7.18 4.48
C ASP A 63 -2.50 6.04 5.05
N VAL A 64 -1.75 5.36 4.19
CA VAL A 64 -0.82 4.31 4.61
C VAL A 64 0.58 4.62 4.12
N ARG A 65 1.53 4.65 5.06
CA ARG A 65 2.96 4.80 4.77
C ARG A 65 3.70 3.58 5.27
N THR A 66 4.52 2.98 4.41
CA THR A 66 5.34 1.82 4.74
C THR A 66 6.78 2.01 4.29
N GLY A 67 7.70 1.39 5.02
CA GLY A 67 9.14 1.44 4.75
C GLY A 67 9.57 0.51 3.61
N ARG A 68 10.57 -0.33 3.91
CA ARG A 68 11.06 -1.36 2.99
C ARG A 68 10.20 -2.61 3.13
N THR A 69 9.69 -3.13 2.02
CA THR A 69 9.00 -4.42 1.94
C THR A 69 9.80 -5.40 1.10
N SER A 70 10.13 -6.56 1.66
CA SER A 70 10.95 -7.60 1.01
C SER A 70 10.15 -8.85 0.62
N GLY A 71 8.94 -8.66 0.08
CA GLY A 71 8.04 -9.75 -0.33
C GLY A 71 6.88 -9.26 -1.19
N GLN A 72 5.73 -9.95 -1.11
CA GLN A 72 4.56 -9.56 -1.89
C GLN A 72 3.92 -8.30 -1.30
N LEU A 73 3.72 -7.29 -2.14
CA LEU A 73 2.96 -6.10 -1.81
C LEU A 73 1.60 -6.16 -2.51
N GLU A 74 0.53 -6.21 -1.73
CA GLU A 74 -0.83 -6.09 -2.22
C GLU A 74 -1.45 -4.81 -1.63
N VAL A 75 -1.89 -3.91 -2.50
CA VAL A 75 -2.51 -2.64 -2.13
C VAL A 75 -3.87 -2.58 -2.81
N GLU A 76 -4.92 -2.47 -2.01
CA GLU A 76 -6.29 -2.25 -2.47
C GLU A 76 -6.83 -0.96 -1.86
N ILE A 77 -7.28 -0.05 -2.71
CA ILE A 77 -7.86 1.23 -2.30
C ILE A 77 -9.28 1.31 -2.83
N ASN A 78 -10.26 1.25 -1.93
CA ASN A 78 -11.68 1.44 -2.19
C ASN A 78 -12.10 2.80 -1.62
N GLY A 79 -11.91 3.87 -2.40
CA GLY A 79 -12.19 5.25 -1.97
C GLY A 79 -11.18 6.27 -2.49
N SER A 80 -10.64 7.07 -1.58
CA SER A 80 -9.78 8.23 -1.88
C SER A 80 -8.53 8.30 -1.00
N GLY A 81 -8.11 7.18 -0.39
CA GLY A 81 -6.92 7.14 0.46
C GLY A 81 -5.62 7.03 -0.34
N ASP A 82 -4.51 7.39 0.28
CA ASP A 82 -3.19 7.40 -0.35
C ASP A 82 -2.24 6.35 0.25
N VAL A 83 -1.44 5.73 -0.61
CA VAL A 83 -0.44 4.72 -0.18
C VAL A 83 0.95 5.10 -0.64
N GLU A 84 1.86 5.29 0.32
CA GLU A 84 3.27 5.55 0.07
C GLU A 84 4.14 4.38 0.54
N VAL A 85 4.94 3.84 -0.37
CA VAL A 85 5.90 2.76 -0.11
C VAL A 85 7.31 3.27 -0.37
N ALA A 86 8.17 3.26 0.64
CA ALA A 86 9.54 3.77 0.50
C ALA A 86 10.41 2.87 -0.38
N ARG A 87 10.31 1.54 -0.21
CA ARG A 87 10.97 0.57 -1.09
C ARG A 87 10.21 -0.74 -1.15
N VAL A 88 10.06 -1.34 -2.33
CA VAL A 88 9.55 -2.72 -2.48
C VAL A 88 10.50 -3.59 -3.31
N ASP A 89 10.69 -4.84 -2.91
CA ASP A 89 11.47 -5.82 -3.66
C ASP A 89 10.67 -7.12 -3.73
N GLY A 90 10.01 -7.36 -4.88
CA GLY A 90 9.15 -8.52 -5.08
C GLY A 90 7.92 -8.26 -5.96
N PRO A 91 6.93 -9.17 -5.96
CA PRO A 91 5.70 -9.02 -6.70
C PRO A 91 4.83 -7.91 -6.10
N VAL A 92 4.34 -7.01 -6.95
CA VAL A 92 3.52 -5.87 -6.54
C VAL A 92 2.17 -5.95 -7.25
N LYS A 93 1.10 -5.90 -6.48
CA LYS A 93 -0.28 -5.85 -6.96
C LYS A 93 -0.97 -4.63 -6.37
N VAL A 94 -1.40 -3.73 -7.24
CA VAL A 94 -2.08 -2.48 -6.87
C VAL A 94 -3.45 -2.47 -7.52
N GLU A 95 -4.51 -2.36 -6.72
CA GLU A 95 -5.88 -2.20 -7.16
C GLU A 95 -6.45 -0.90 -6.58
N VAL A 96 -6.81 0.04 -7.44
CA VAL A 96 -7.39 1.33 -7.05
C VAL A 96 -8.81 1.41 -7.58
N ASN A 97 -9.79 1.28 -6.70
CA ASN A 97 -11.22 1.44 -6.97
C ASN A 97 -11.69 2.79 -6.41
N GLY A 98 -11.59 3.86 -7.20
CA GLY A 98 -11.92 5.22 -6.78
C GLY A 98 -10.94 6.27 -7.28
N SER A 99 -10.48 7.14 -6.37
CA SER A 99 -9.65 8.31 -6.68
C SER A 99 -8.36 8.39 -5.84
N GLY A 100 -7.99 7.32 -5.15
CA GLY A 100 -6.78 7.30 -4.32
C GLY A 100 -5.49 7.15 -5.14
N ASP A 101 -4.37 7.60 -4.56
CA ASP A 101 -3.08 7.59 -5.23
C ASP A 101 -2.10 6.59 -4.58
N VAL A 102 -1.30 5.93 -5.43
CA VAL A 102 -0.27 4.98 -4.96
C VAL A 102 1.10 5.42 -5.44
N THR A 103 2.01 5.67 -4.51
CA THR A 103 3.39 6.07 -4.80
C THR A 103 4.38 5.07 -4.25
N LEU A 104 5.14 4.44 -5.14
CA LEU A 104 6.27 3.59 -4.81
C LEU A 104 7.56 4.36 -5.13
N LYS A 105 8.34 4.72 -4.11
CA LYS A 105 9.53 5.59 -4.26
C LYS A 105 10.77 4.87 -4.79
N ALA A 106 10.91 3.58 -4.54
CA ALA A 106 12.04 2.78 -4.98
C ALA A 106 11.63 1.31 -5.03
N GLY A 107 12.29 0.51 -5.87
CA GLY A 107 12.10 -0.93 -5.79
C GLY A 107 12.33 -1.70 -7.07
N MET A 108 12.15 -3.02 -6.93
CA MET A 108 12.00 -3.94 -8.03
C MET A 108 10.63 -4.62 -7.90
N ALA A 109 9.68 -4.19 -8.74
CA ALA A 109 8.36 -4.81 -8.84
C ALA A 109 8.37 -5.86 -9.95
N ASP A 110 8.44 -7.14 -9.56
CA ASP A 110 8.48 -8.27 -10.50
C ASP A 110 7.65 -9.46 -9.97
N PRO A 111 6.50 -9.78 -10.60
CA PRO A 111 5.74 -8.98 -11.57
C PRO A 111 5.04 -7.76 -10.93
N LEU A 112 4.79 -6.73 -11.75
CA LEU A 112 3.93 -5.59 -11.39
C LEU A 112 2.53 -5.76 -12.01
N ALA A 113 1.48 -5.86 -11.18
CA ALA A 113 0.10 -5.81 -11.62
C ALA A 113 -0.57 -4.53 -11.08
N VAL A 114 -1.16 -3.72 -11.96
CA VAL A 114 -1.86 -2.49 -11.59
C VAL A 114 -3.25 -2.51 -12.21
N ALA A 115 -4.30 -2.43 -11.40
CA ALA A 115 -5.67 -2.28 -11.84
C ALA A 115 -6.26 -0.98 -11.31
N ILE A 116 -6.66 -0.06 -12.19
CA ILE A 116 -7.28 1.21 -11.78
C ILE A 116 -8.71 1.23 -12.30
N ARG A 117 -9.68 1.26 -11.39
CA ARG A 117 -11.11 1.38 -11.66
C ARG A 117 -11.61 2.72 -11.11
N GLY A 118 -11.41 3.80 -11.86
CA GLY A 118 -11.75 5.16 -11.44
C GLY A 118 -10.79 6.21 -11.98
N SER A 119 -10.38 7.14 -11.13
CA SER A 119 -9.58 8.33 -11.49
C SER A 119 -8.24 8.42 -10.76
N GLY A 120 -7.90 7.47 -9.89
CA GLY A 120 -6.64 7.49 -9.13
C GLY A 120 -5.39 7.31 -9.97
N ASP A 121 -4.25 7.77 -9.45
CA ASP A 121 -2.96 7.71 -10.12
C ASP A 121 -1.97 6.75 -9.41
N VAL A 122 -1.20 6.00 -10.18
CA VAL A 122 -0.18 5.08 -9.67
C VAL A 122 1.18 5.47 -10.21
N THR A 123 2.09 5.83 -9.32
CA THR A 123 3.46 6.18 -9.65
C THR A 123 4.44 5.16 -9.07
N LEU A 124 5.31 4.61 -9.92
CA LEU A 124 6.40 3.75 -9.52
C LEU A 124 7.73 4.35 -9.95
N ASP A 125 8.53 4.73 -8.98
CA ASP A 125 9.93 5.11 -9.12
C ASP A 125 10.79 3.89 -8.80
N GLY A 126 11.31 3.22 -9.83
CA GLY A 126 11.99 1.93 -9.67
C GLY A 126 11.95 1.06 -10.92
N MET A 127 12.49 -0.15 -10.83
CA MET A 127 12.40 -1.13 -11.90
C MET A 127 11.08 -1.89 -11.77
N ALA A 128 10.30 -1.93 -12.84
CA ALA A 128 9.13 -2.78 -12.93
C ALA A 128 9.26 -3.74 -14.10
N ARG A 129 9.03 -5.02 -13.85
CA ARG A 129 9.08 -6.10 -14.83
C ARG A 129 7.75 -6.82 -14.92
N ASN A 130 7.48 -7.39 -16.08
CA ASN A 130 6.23 -8.10 -16.40
C ASN A 130 4.98 -7.31 -15.97
N GLN A 131 4.86 -6.09 -16.49
CA GLN A 131 3.86 -5.12 -16.07
C GLN A 131 2.48 -5.44 -16.68
N ALA A 132 1.50 -5.76 -15.85
CA ALA A 132 0.12 -5.98 -16.23
C ALA A 132 -0.75 -4.80 -15.75
N ILE A 133 -0.97 -3.81 -16.62
CA ILE A 133 -1.74 -2.61 -16.29
C ILE A 133 -3.14 -2.71 -16.91
N SER A 134 -4.18 -2.72 -16.07
CA SER A 134 -5.59 -2.74 -16.46
C SER A 134 -6.29 -1.48 -15.97
N LYS A 135 -6.55 -0.54 -16.87
CA LYS A 135 -7.27 0.69 -16.54
C LYS A 135 -8.71 0.63 -17.02
N ALA A 136 -9.65 0.71 -16.08
CA ALA A 136 -11.07 0.91 -16.28
C ALA A 136 -11.50 2.28 -15.70
N GLY A 137 -11.05 3.36 -16.34
CA GLY A 137 -11.35 4.72 -15.92
C GLY A 137 -10.39 5.76 -16.49
N SER A 138 -10.30 6.92 -15.82
CA SER A 138 -9.52 8.09 -16.24
C SER A 138 -8.15 8.22 -15.58
N GLY A 139 -7.82 7.36 -14.62
CA GLY A 139 -6.54 7.41 -13.89
C GLY A 139 -5.28 7.24 -14.76
N ASN A 140 -4.10 7.50 -14.20
CA ASN A 140 -2.82 7.39 -14.91
C ASN A 140 -1.87 6.46 -14.17
N VAL A 141 -1.05 5.73 -14.94
CA VAL A 141 0.05 4.94 -14.39
C VAL A 141 1.34 5.52 -14.93
N ARG A 142 2.24 5.93 -14.04
CA ARG A 142 3.55 6.47 -14.38
C ARG A 142 4.64 5.60 -13.78
N VAL A 143 5.50 5.06 -14.63
CA VAL A 143 6.71 4.34 -14.20
C VAL A 143 7.91 5.19 -14.59
N THR A 144 8.59 5.78 -13.61
CA THR A 144 9.73 6.69 -13.83
C THR A 144 11.07 5.98 -13.83
N GLY A 145 11.17 4.80 -13.20
CA GLY A 145 12.40 4.02 -13.26
C GLY A 145 12.52 3.20 -14.54
N ARG A 146 13.64 2.50 -14.68
CA ARG A 146 14.03 1.80 -15.91
C ARG A 146 13.06 0.65 -16.18
N ALA A 147 12.04 0.90 -17.02
CA ALA A 147 11.18 -0.13 -17.57
C ALA A 147 11.98 -0.88 -18.65
N ASP A 148 12.39 -2.11 -18.32
CA ASP A 148 13.00 -3.05 -19.26
C ASP A 148 11.86 -3.89 -19.82
N GLY A 149 11.44 -3.55 -21.05
CA GLY A 149 10.35 -4.20 -21.79
C GLY A 149 10.86 -4.77 -23.11
#